data_AF-A0A137P9P3-F1
#
_entry.id   AF-A0A137P9P3-F1
#
_cell.length_a   1.000
_cell.length_b   1.000
_cell.length_c   1.000
_cell.angle_alpha   90.00
_cell.angle_beta   90.00
_cell.angle_gamma   90.00
#
_symmetry.space_group_name_H-M   'P 1'
#
loop_
_entity.id
_entity.type
_entity.pdbx_description
1 polymer ?
#
loop_
_entity_poly.entity_id
_entity_poly.type
_entity_poly.pdbx_seq_one_letter_code
_entity_poly.pdbx_strand_id
1 'polypeptide(L)'
;SLAPMFEIFTTQIYSHSILSNLSFGGARYIGTGRGFATTRQSFATLYSRFASSSIYSGMRSLILLMFCCVTMFTAPLLYFWFTCLGLILSPWLYNPHQFSLMEFILDYRNFLHWMSAGNSSSAKDSWIAHCRYARTRITGQKRK
;
A
#
# COMPACT_ATOMS: atom_id res chain seq x y z
N SER A 1 -9.44 -7.67 -18.97
CA SER A 1 -8.42 -6.70 -18.51
C SER A 1 -8.61 -6.46 -17.02
N LEU A 2 -7.54 -6.23 -16.25
CA LEU A 2 -7.64 -5.97 -14.79
C LEU A 2 -7.91 -4.49 -14.48
N ALA A 3 -8.03 -3.65 -15.51
CA ALA A 3 -8.20 -2.19 -15.43
C ALA A 3 -9.23 -1.69 -14.38
N PRO A 4 -10.41 -2.32 -14.19
CA PRO A 4 -11.34 -1.88 -13.15
C PRO A 4 -10.77 -1.95 -11.72
N MET A 5 -9.94 -2.95 -11.43
CA MET A 5 -9.25 -3.04 -10.13
C MET A 5 -8.21 -1.94 -9.97
N PHE A 6 -7.57 -1.53 -11.06
CA PHE A 6 -6.62 -0.41 -11.06
C PHE A 6 -7.35 0.91 -10.81
N GLU A 7 -8.50 1.11 -11.44
CA GLU A 7 -9.30 2.33 -11.28
C GLU A 7 -9.77 2.53 -9.83
N ILE A 8 -10.30 1.47 -9.21
CA ILE A 8 -10.68 1.47 -7.77
C ILE A 8 -9.47 1.86 -6.90
N PHE A 9 -8.33 1.24 -7.17
CA PHE A 9 -7.09 1.52 -6.45
C PHE A 9 -6.64 2.98 -6.60
N THR A 10 -6.50 3.48 -7.83
CA THR A 10 -6.06 4.86 -8.09
C THR A 10 -6.99 5.89 -7.46
N THR A 11 -8.30 5.68 -7.54
CA THR A 11 -9.31 6.55 -6.93
C THR A 11 -9.11 6.65 -5.41
N GLN A 12 -8.87 5.51 -4.74
CA GLN A 12 -8.57 5.49 -3.32
C GLN A 12 -7.26 6.21 -2.97
N ILE A 13 -6.20 6.02 -3.78
CA ILE A 13 -4.93 6.71 -3.58
C ILE A 13 -5.11 8.23 -3.72
N TYR A 14 -5.84 8.69 -4.73
CA TYR A 14 -6.12 10.11 -4.92
C TYR A 14 -6.92 10.69 -3.75
N SER A 15 -8.01 10.03 -3.36
CA SER A 15 -8.80 10.43 -2.19
C SER A 15 -7.95 10.56 -0.93
N HIS A 16 -7.12 9.55 -0.64
CA HIS A 16 -6.21 9.57 0.51
C HIS A 16 -5.16 10.69 0.40
N SER A 17 -4.64 10.98 -0.80
CA SER A 17 -3.66 12.06 -1.01
C SER A 17 -4.27 13.44 -0.76
N ILE A 18 -5.50 13.67 -1.20
CA ILE A 18 -6.24 14.92 -0.98
C ILE A 18 -6.52 15.08 0.51
N LEU A 19 -7.06 14.04 1.16
CA LEU A 19 -7.36 14.06 2.59
C LEU A 19 -6.10 14.32 3.43
N SER A 20 -5.01 13.60 3.15
CA SER A 20 -3.75 13.77 3.87
C SER A 20 -3.18 15.18 3.70
N ASN A 21 -3.28 15.77 2.51
CA ASN A 21 -2.81 17.13 2.26
C ASN A 21 -3.69 18.16 2.99
N LEU A 22 -5.00 17.94 3.04
CA LEU A 22 -5.91 18.83 3.76
C LEU A 22 -5.71 18.75 5.28
N SER A 23 -5.49 17.55 5.84
CA SER A 23 -5.34 17.36 7.30
C SER A 23 -3.97 17.72 7.83
N PHE A 24 -2.89 17.36 7.12
CA PHE A 24 -1.51 17.48 7.62
C PHE A 24 -0.63 18.41 6.77
N GLY A 25 -1.10 18.84 5.60
CA GLY A 25 -0.29 19.58 4.65
C GLY A 25 0.87 18.75 4.06
N GLY A 26 1.89 19.45 3.54
CA GLY A 26 3.15 18.83 3.13
C GLY A 26 3.16 18.25 1.72
N ALA A 27 2.20 18.60 0.86
CA ALA A 27 2.32 18.32 -0.56
C ALA A 27 3.60 18.96 -1.12
N ARG A 28 4.54 18.13 -1.54
CA ARG A 28 5.77 18.56 -2.21
C ARG A 28 5.68 18.14 -3.65
N TYR A 29 5.93 19.08 -4.56
CA TYR A 29 6.11 18.75 -5.96
C TYR A 29 7.28 17.76 -6.11
N ILE A 30 6.99 16.63 -6.73
CA ILE A 30 8.01 15.66 -7.14
C ILE A 30 8.06 15.77 -8.66
N GLY A 31 9.15 16.33 -9.18
CA GLY A 31 9.34 16.47 -10.61
C GLY A 31 9.31 15.11 -11.29
N THR A 32 8.31 14.88 -12.14
CA THR A 32 8.33 13.79 -13.10
C THR A 32 9.30 14.21 -14.20
N GLY A 33 10.51 13.65 -14.18
CA GLY A 33 11.48 13.91 -15.25
C GLY A 33 10.88 13.60 -16.62
N ARG A 34 11.35 14.28 -17.67
CA ARG A 34 10.93 14.04 -19.07
C ARG A 34 11.47 12.74 -19.68
N GLY A 35 11.75 11.73 -18.85
CA GLY A 35 12.21 10.41 -19.26
C GLY A 35 11.20 9.35 -18.83
N PHE A 36 11.13 8.24 -19.57
CA PHE A 36 10.40 7.07 -19.11
C PHE A 36 11.04 6.60 -17.80
N ALA A 37 10.26 6.57 -16.72
CA ALA A 37 10.72 6.07 -15.42
C ALA A 37 10.88 4.54 -15.51
N THR A 38 12.01 4.09 -16.06
CA THR A 38 12.39 2.67 -16.18
C THR A 38 13.17 2.17 -14.96
N THR A 39 13.31 3.00 -13.91
CA THR A 39 14.07 2.60 -12.71
C THR A 39 13.30 1.55 -11.92
N ARG A 40 13.93 0.39 -11.75
CA ARG A 40 13.46 -0.73 -10.92
C ARG A 40 13.12 -0.27 -9.49
N GLN A 41 11.86 -0.41 -9.08
CA GLN A 41 11.43 -0.12 -7.71
C GLN A 41 11.19 -1.44 -6.97
N SER A 42 11.87 -1.64 -5.84
CA SER A 42 11.69 -2.84 -5.03
C SER A 42 10.26 -2.97 -4.50
N PHE A 43 9.77 -4.20 -4.42
CA PHE A 43 8.44 -4.50 -3.90
C PHE A 43 8.23 -3.96 -2.47
N ALA A 44 9.25 -3.98 -1.60
CA ALA A 44 9.19 -3.39 -0.27
C ALA A 44 8.86 -1.89 -0.27
N THR A 45 9.40 -1.14 -1.24
CA THR A 45 9.08 0.30 -1.37
C THR A 45 7.67 0.50 -1.88
N LEU A 46 7.23 -0.32 -2.84
CA LEU A 46 5.87 -0.29 -3.37
C LEU A 46 4.84 -0.58 -2.27
N TYR A 47 5.07 -1.65 -1.52
CA TYR A 47 4.25 -2.08 -0.39
C TYR A 47 4.14 -0.98 0.68
N SER A 48 5.28 -0.43 1.12
CA SER A 48 5.28 0.60 2.17
C SER A 48 4.51 1.87 1.78
N ARG A 49 4.56 2.29 0.51
CA ARG A 49 3.80 3.45 0.02
C ARG A 49 2.28 3.22 0.04
N PHE A 50 1.83 2.01 -0.29
CA PHE A 50 0.40 1.69 -0.43
C PHE A 50 -0.22 0.97 0.77
N ALA A 51 0.59 0.59 1.77
CA ALA A 51 0.14 -0.11 2.96
C ALA A 51 -0.95 0.66 3.71
N SER A 52 -0.71 1.93 4.03
CA SER A 52 -1.67 2.73 4.81
C SER A 52 -2.90 3.17 4.02
N SER A 53 -2.74 3.50 2.74
CA SER A 53 -3.80 4.11 1.93
C SER A 53 -4.77 3.09 1.33
N SER A 54 -4.24 1.95 0.85
CA SER A 54 -5.02 0.93 0.15
C SER A 54 -5.19 -0.33 0.99
N ILE A 55 -4.09 -0.97 1.39
CA ILE A 55 -4.13 -2.31 2.01
C ILE A 55 -4.87 -2.25 3.35
N TYR A 56 -4.50 -1.32 4.23
CA TYR A 56 -5.14 -1.19 5.54
C TYR A 56 -6.59 -0.73 5.45
N SER A 57 -6.89 0.18 4.52
CA SER A 57 -8.28 0.59 4.28
C SER A 57 -9.11 -0.60 3.79
N GLY A 58 -8.61 -1.34 2.79
CA GLY A 58 -9.27 -2.52 2.23
C GLY A 58 -9.46 -3.64 3.26
N MET A 59 -8.45 -3.93 4.08
CA MET A 59 -8.55 -4.95 5.14
C MET A 59 -9.58 -4.59 6.21
N ARG A 60 -9.65 -3.31 6.63
CA ARG A 60 -10.66 -2.85 7.59
C ARG A 60 -12.07 -2.99 7.01
N SER A 61 -12.26 -2.56 5.77
CA SER A 61 -13.53 -2.71 5.06
C SER A 61 -13.90 -4.18 4.83
N LEU A 62 -12.93 -5.06 4.58
CA LEU A 62 -13.17 -6.49 4.41
C LEU A 62 -13.66 -7.16 5.70
N ILE A 63 -13.08 -6.82 6.85
CA ILE A 63 -13.55 -7.34 8.14
C ILE A 63 -15.00 -6.89 8.41
N LEU A 64 -15.30 -5.61 8.15
CA LEU A 64 -16.66 -5.08 8.29
C LEU A 64 -17.64 -5.75 7.31
N LEU A 65 -17.22 -5.96 6.06
CA LEU A 65 -18.01 -6.65 5.05
C LEU A 65 -18.28 -8.11 5.43
N MET A 66 -17.29 -8.82 5.96
CA MET A 66 -17.43 -10.18 6.47
C MET A 66 -18.50 -10.24 7.56
N PHE A 67 -18.46 -9.30 8.51
CA PHE A 67 -19.47 -9.21 9.54
C PHE A 67 -20.88 -8.95 8.97
N CYS A 68 -21.01 -8.03 8.00
CA CYS A 68 -22.28 -7.77 7.32
C CYS A 68 -22.79 -8.98 6.52
N CYS A 69 -21.91 -9.74 5.86
CA CYS A 69 -22.29 -10.94 5.12
C CYS A 69 -22.83 -12.04 6.03
N VAL A 70 -22.23 -12.23 7.21
CA VAL A 70 -22.68 -13.25 8.18
C VAL A 70 -24.02 -12.85 8.81
N THR A 71 -24.23 -11.55 9.09
CA THR A 71 -25.46 -11.08 9.74
C THR A 71 -26.63 -10.94 8.77
N MET A 72 -26.42 -10.34 7.60
CA MET A 72 -27.46 -10.10 6.59
C MET A 72 -26.88 -10.19 5.18
N PHE A 73 -26.86 -11.41 4.63
CA PHE A 73 -26.44 -11.60 3.26
C PHE A 73 -27.48 -11.04 2.27
N THR A 74 -27.07 -10.06 1.47
CA THR A 74 -27.85 -9.54 0.34
C THR A 74 -26.96 -9.44 -0.91
N ALA A 75 -27.54 -9.61 -2.10
CA ALA A 75 -26.80 -9.65 -3.35
C ALA A 75 -25.87 -8.43 -3.59
N PRO A 76 -26.22 -7.18 -3.20
CA PRO A 76 -25.32 -6.04 -3.37
C PRO A 76 -23.99 -6.13 -2.62
N LEU A 77 -23.88 -6.96 -1.55
CA LEU A 77 -22.61 -7.12 -0.82
C LEU A 77 -21.51 -7.71 -1.71
N LEU A 78 -21.87 -8.45 -2.77
CA LEU A 78 -20.89 -8.98 -3.73
C LEU A 78 -20.10 -7.86 -4.43
N TYR A 79 -20.71 -6.71 -4.72
CA TYR A 79 -19.98 -5.59 -5.32
C TYR A 79 -18.90 -5.06 -4.37
N PHE A 80 -19.19 -4.98 -3.08
CA PHE A 80 -18.23 -4.54 -2.08
C PHE A 80 -17.08 -5.53 -1.86
N TRP A 81 -17.32 -6.83 -2.11
CA TRP A 81 -16.25 -7.83 -2.12
C TRP A 81 -15.22 -7.53 -3.20
N PHE A 82 -15.67 -7.24 -4.42
CA PHE A 82 -14.77 -6.87 -5.52
C PHE A 82 -13.97 -5.60 -5.20
N THR A 83 -14.60 -4.59 -4.60
CA THR A 83 -13.91 -3.36 -4.19
C THR A 83 -12.86 -3.63 -3.11
N CYS A 84 -13.19 -4.39 -2.07
CA CYS A 84 -12.25 -4.71 -0.99
C CYS A 84 -11.07 -5.53 -1.50
N LEU A 85 -11.34 -6.56 -2.30
CA LEU A 85 -10.30 -7.37 -2.93
C LEU A 85 -9.46 -6.57 -3.92
N GLY A 86 -10.05 -5.61 -4.65
CA GLY A 86 -9.34 -4.68 -5.52
C GLY A 86 -8.33 -3.81 -4.76
N LEU A 87 -8.73 -3.26 -3.61
CA LEU A 87 -7.85 -2.44 -2.76
C LEU A 87 -6.72 -3.25 -2.13
N ILE A 88 -7.00 -4.50 -1.75
CA ILE A 88 -5.97 -5.38 -1.19
C ILE A 88 -5.06 -5.84 -2.33
N LEU A 89 -5.54 -6.51 -3.37
CA LEU A 89 -4.67 -7.20 -4.33
C LEU A 89 -3.91 -6.28 -5.30
N SER A 90 -4.40 -5.06 -5.54
CA SER A 90 -3.82 -4.15 -6.56
C SER A 90 -2.34 -3.82 -6.40
N PRO A 91 -1.77 -3.53 -5.20
CA PRO A 91 -0.35 -3.22 -5.07
C PRO A 91 0.55 -4.40 -5.41
N TRP A 92 0.04 -5.63 -5.26
CA TRP A 92 0.73 -6.83 -5.71
C TRP A 92 0.60 -6.97 -7.22
N LEU A 93 -0.63 -7.03 -7.73
CA LEU A 93 -0.97 -7.29 -9.13
C LEU A 93 -0.30 -6.34 -10.13
N TYR A 94 -0.16 -5.06 -9.75
CA TYR A 94 0.43 -4.03 -10.62
C TYR A 94 1.92 -3.83 -10.41
N ASN A 95 2.60 -4.79 -9.77
CA ASN A 95 4.05 -4.82 -9.72
C ASN A 95 4.60 -5.46 -11.01
N PRO A 96 5.32 -4.73 -11.88
CA PRO A 96 5.85 -5.25 -13.14
C PRO A 96 6.80 -6.45 -12.95
N HIS A 97 7.44 -6.58 -11.78
CA HIS A 97 8.32 -7.71 -11.46
C HIS A 97 7.59 -9.04 -11.27
N GLN A 98 6.26 -9.06 -11.17
CA GLN A 98 5.51 -10.31 -11.00
C GLN A 98 5.49 -11.20 -12.24
N PHE A 99 5.72 -10.63 -13.43
CA PHE A 99 5.65 -11.39 -14.68
C PHE A 99 6.94 -12.14 -15.01
N SER A 100 8.04 -11.83 -14.31
CA SER A 100 9.32 -12.55 -14.42
C SER A 100 9.55 -13.35 -13.14
N LEU A 101 9.57 -14.69 -13.26
CA LEU A 101 9.69 -15.59 -12.11
C LEU A 101 10.97 -15.35 -11.30
N MET A 102 12.11 -15.12 -11.97
CA MET A 102 13.39 -14.89 -11.30
C MET A 102 13.41 -13.57 -10.52
N GLU A 103 12.87 -12.51 -11.12
CA GLU A 103 12.77 -11.20 -10.45
C GLU A 103 11.79 -11.24 -9.29
N PHE A 104 10.67 -11.94 -9.46
CA PHE A 104 9.67 -12.15 -8.42
C PHE A 104 10.27 -12.84 -7.19
N ILE A 105 10.99 -13.96 -7.37
CA ILE A 105 11.60 -14.69 -6.24
C ILE A 105 12.61 -13.80 -5.50
N LEU A 106 13.46 -13.09 -6.25
CA LEU A 106 14.49 -12.24 -5.67
C LEU A 106 13.87 -11.08 -4.87
N ASP A 107 12.85 -10.42 -5.41
CA ASP A 107 12.14 -9.35 -4.71
C ASP A 107 11.32 -9.86 -3.53
N TYR A 108 10.73 -11.05 -3.63
CA TYR A 108 9.99 -11.67 -2.53
C TYR A 108 10.93 -12.03 -1.37
N ARG A 109 12.11 -12.61 -1.65
CA ARG A 109 13.13 -12.86 -0.62
C ARG A 109 13.55 -11.57 0.08
N ASN A 110 13.83 -10.52 -0.71
CA ASN A 110 14.22 -9.21 -0.17
C ASN A 110 13.09 -8.58 0.66
N PHE A 111 11.83 -8.75 0.23
CA PHE A 111 10.65 -8.29 0.97
C PHE A 111 10.49 -9.01 2.31
N LEU A 112 10.61 -10.35 2.33
CA LEU A 112 10.52 -11.12 3.57
C LEU A 112 11.65 -10.75 4.54
N HIS A 113 12.87 -10.59 4.04
CA HIS A 113 14.00 -10.13 4.85
C HIS A 113 13.73 -8.72 5.41
N TRP A 114 13.26 -7.79 4.58
CA TRP A 114 12.92 -6.43 5.03
C TRP A 114 11.78 -6.40 6.07
N MET A 115 10.83 -7.33 5.97
CA MET A 115 9.72 -7.45 6.91
C MET A 115 10.14 -8.02 8.27
N SER A 116 11.07 -8.97 8.29
CA SER A 116 11.59 -9.59 9.52
C SER A 116 12.78 -8.85 10.14
N ALA A 117 13.47 -8.02 9.36
CA ALA A 117 14.55 -7.17 9.84
C ALA A 117 14.06 -6.19 10.91
N GLY A 118 14.93 -5.84 11.87
CA GLY A 118 14.59 -4.93 12.96
C GLY A 118 14.10 -5.60 14.25
N ASN A 119 13.86 -6.91 14.25
CA ASN A 119 13.44 -7.66 15.43
C ASN A 119 14.59 -7.93 16.42
N SER A 120 15.77 -8.35 15.94
CA SER A 120 16.92 -8.69 16.78
C SER A 120 17.93 -7.54 16.93
N SER A 121 18.12 -6.75 15.88
CA SER A 121 19.03 -5.59 15.86
C SER A 121 18.38 -4.44 15.09
N SER A 122 18.73 -3.20 15.44
CA SER A 122 18.20 -2.01 14.80
C SER A 122 18.63 -1.95 13.32
N ALA A 123 17.67 -2.13 12.42
CA ALA A 123 17.88 -2.06 10.98
C ALA A 123 17.18 -0.82 10.41
N LYS A 124 17.96 0.05 9.73
CA LYS A 124 17.44 1.26 9.06
C LYS A 124 16.45 0.91 7.95
N ASP A 125 16.76 -0.11 7.16
CA ASP A 125 15.90 -0.63 6.08
C ASP A 125 15.06 -1.80 6.60
N SER A 126 14.04 -1.48 7.39
CA SER A 126 13.08 -2.47 7.92
C SER A 126 11.65 -1.92 7.92
N TRP A 127 10.69 -2.84 7.94
CA TRP A 127 9.29 -2.47 8.12
C TRP A 127 9.03 -1.74 9.44
N ILE A 128 9.70 -2.16 10.51
CA ILE A 128 9.56 -1.53 11.83
C ILE A 128 10.07 -0.08 11.81
N ALA A 129 11.19 0.18 11.13
CA ALA A 129 11.73 1.52 10.96
C ALA A 129 10.76 2.40 10.14
N HIS A 130 10.17 1.84 9.08
CA HIS A 130 9.15 2.53 8.29
C HIS A 130 7.92 2.92 9.12
N CYS A 131 7.37 1.99 9.91
CA CYS A 131 6.24 2.27 10.80
C CYS A 131 6.54 3.35 11.84
N ARG A 132 7.75 3.33 12.43
CA ARG A 132 8.21 4.37 13.35
C ARG A 132 8.29 5.73 12.66
N TYR A 133 8.89 5.79 11.47
CA TYR A 133 8.97 7.02 10.68
C TYR A 133 7.58 7.57 10.32
N ALA A 134 6.68 6.71 9.84
CA ALA A 134 5.30 7.09 9.53
C ALA A 134 4.56 7.66 10.76
N ARG A 135 4.74 7.05 11.94
CA ARG A 135 4.18 7.55 13.20
C ARG A 135 4.76 8.92 13.57
N THR A 136 6.08 9.11 13.46
CA THR A 136 6.72 10.41 13.77
C THR A 136 6.20 11.56 12.91
N ARG A 137 5.77 11.27 11.67
CA ARG A 137 5.17 12.26 10.78
C ARG A 137 3.82 12.77 11.31
N ILE A 138 3.03 11.89 11.92
CA ILE A 138 1.69 12.22 12.44
C ILE A 138 1.79 12.88 13.81
N THR A 139 2.61 12.33 14.71
CA THR A 139 2.69 12.81 16.10
C THR A 139 3.59 14.03 16.26
N GLY A 140 4.44 14.33 15.26
CA GLY A 140 5.42 15.41 15.29
C GLY A 140 6.50 15.17 16.35
N GLN A 141 7.72 14.81 15.92
CA GLN A 141 8.86 14.89 16.84
C GLN A 141 9.34 16.34 16.91
N LYS A 142 9.27 16.97 18.09
CA LYS A 142 10.17 18.09 18.41
C LYS A 142 11.58 17.52 18.46
N ARG A 143 12.42 17.88 17.48
CA ARG A 143 13.87 17.69 17.62
C ARG A 143 14.29 18.40 18.92
N LYS A 144 14.84 17.64 19.87
CA LYS A 144 15.69 18.21 20.91
C LYS A 144 17.08 18.41 20.32
#